data_AF-A0ABD6WTJ7-F1
#
_entry.id   AF-A0ABD6WTJ7-F1
#
_cell.length_a   1.000
_cell.length_b   1.000
_cell.length_c   1.000
_cell.angle_alpha   90.00
_cell.angle_beta   90.00
_cell.angle_gamma   90.00
#
_symmetry.space_group_name_H-M   'P 1'
#
loop_
_entity.id
_entity.type
_entity.pdbx_description
1 polymer ?
#
loop_
_entity_poly.entity_id
_entity_poly.type
_entity_poly.pdbx_seq_one_letter_code
_entity_poly.pdbx_strand_id
1 'polypeptide(L)' 'MKKATLILSAFLLVGCDDGMIQKQTWAYSELCISGVVYLRSPNSSLTPKINADFYPYTCQKGVTNNG' A
#
# COMPACT_ATOMS: atom_id res chain seq x y z
N MET A 1 38.03 -17.63 -14.12
CA MET A 1 37.04 -17.70 -13.01
C MET A 1 36.26 -16.37 -12.94
N LYS A 2 35.19 -16.19 -13.74
CA LYS A 2 34.36 -14.96 -13.73
C LYS A 2 32.87 -15.19 -14.02
N LYS A 3 32.40 -16.45 -14.11
CA LYS A 3 31.01 -16.77 -14.50
C LYS A 3 30.06 -17.02 -13.32
N ALA A 4 30.58 -17.10 -12.09
CA ALA A 4 29.78 -17.41 -10.91
C ALA A 4 29.05 -16.19 -10.31
N THR A 5 29.48 -14.96 -10.63
CA THR A 5 28.92 -13.73 -10.06
C THR A 5 27.61 -13.28 -10.70
N LEU A 6 27.25 -13.79 -11.88
CA LEU A 6 26.03 -13.37 -12.61
C LEU A 6 24.74 -14.05 -12.10
N ILE A 7 24.85 -15.20 -11.44
CA ILE A 7 23.68 -15.97 -10.98
C ILE A 7 23.16 -15.43 -9.65
N LEU A 8 24.01 -14.80 -8.84
CA LEU A 8 23.66 -14.33 -7.50
C LEU A 8 22.74 -13.08 -7.53
N SER A 9 22.85 -12.23 -8.55
CA SER A 9 22.01 -11.03 -8.67
C SER A 9 20.57 -11.33 -9.09
N ALA A 10 20.31 -12.46 -9.77
CA ALA A 10 18.95 -12.84 -10.17
C ALA A 10 18.10 -13.33 -8.99
N PHE A 11 18.72 -13.94 -7.98
CA PHE A 11 18.03 -14.39 -6.76
C PHE A 11 17.70 -13.25 -5.78
N LEU A 12 18.30 -12.07 -5.94
CA LEU A 12 17.98 -10.90 -5.12
C LEU A 12 16.73 -10.15 -5.61
N LEU A 13 16.22 -10.45 -6.81
CA LEU A 13 15.02 -9.82 -7.38
C LEU A 13 13.72 -10.57 -7.05
N VAL A 14 13.79 -11.75 -6.41
CA VAL A 14 12.61 -12.56 -6.04
C VAL A 14 11.95 -12.09 -4.72
N GLY A 15 12.34 -10.90 -4.21
CA GLY A 15 11.98 -10.39 -2.90
C GLY A 15 10.82 -9.39 -2.85
N CYS A 16 10.16 -9.07 -3.97
CA CYS A 16 8.85 -8.39 -3.92
C CYS A 16 7.76 -9.46 -3.89
N ASP A 17 7.58 -10.06 -2.71
CA ASP A 17 6.44 -10.93 -2.44
C ASP A 17 5.17 -10.06 -2.35
N ASP A 18 4.33 -10.11 -3.39
CA ASP A 18 3.00 -9.46 -3.40
C ASP A 18 2.15 -9.89 -2.19
N GLY A 19 2.42 -11.07 -1.61
CA GLY A 19 1.77 -11.59 -0.42
C GLY A 19 1.99 -10.74 0.84
N MET A 20 3.12 -10.02 0.94
CA MET A 20 3.37 -9.08 2.05
C MET A 20 2.55 -7.80 1.92
N ILE A 21 2.30 -7.31 0.70
CA ILE A 21 1.48 -6.12 0.46
C ILE A 21 0.03 -6.39 0.88
N GLN A 22 -0.51 -7.55 0.49
CA GLN A 22 -1.88 -7.93 0.83
C GLN A 22 -2.09 -8.13 2.35
N LYS A 23 -1.05 -8.59 3.06
CA LYS A 23 -1.08 -8.73 4.53
C LYS A 23 -1.03 -7.41 5.29
N GLN A 24 -0.73 -6.28 4.66
CA GLN A 24 -0.85 -5.00 5.34
C GLN A 24 -2.24 -4.40 5.13
N THR A 25 -2.88 -4.62 3.99
CA THR A 25 -4.18 -4.03 3.64
C THR A 25 -5.28 -4.29 4.68
N TRP A 26 -5.35 -5.49 5.27
CA TRP A 26 -6.38 -5.82 6.28
C TRP A 26 -6.19 -5.11 7.63
N ALA A 27 -5.01 -4.55 7.89
CA ALA A 27 -4.72 -3.83 9.13
C ALA A 27 -5.14 -2.35 9.08
N TYR A 28 -5.45 -1.82 7.89
CA TYR A 28 -5.82 -0.41 7.73
C TYR A 28 -7.30 -0.27 7.44
N SER A 29 -7.95 0.69 8.10
CA SER A 29 -9.32 1.11 7.77
C SER A 29 -9.28 2.36 6.89
N GLU A 30 -10.17 2.44 5.90
CA GLU A 30 -10.31 3.63 5.07
C GLU A 30 -11.27 4.64 5.72
N LEU A 31 -10.89 5.91 5.74
CA LEU A 31 -11.68 7.01 6.30
C LEU A 31 -11.80 8.14 5.29
N CYS A 32 -13.00 8.70 5.15
CA CYS A 32 -13.23 9.91 4.36
C CYS A 32 -13.10 11.15 5.24
N ILE A 33 -12.04 11.94 5.07
CA ILE A 33 -11.80 13.19 5.82
C ILE A 33 -11.63 14.33 4.83
N SER A 34 -12.48 15.35 4.94
CA SER A 34 -12.43 16.56 4.10
C SER A 34 -12.39 16.27 2.59
N GLY A 35 -13.05 15.18 2.15
CA GLY A 35 -13.14 14.81 0.74
C GLY A 35 -11.98 13.94 0.24
N VAL A 36 -11.06 13.52 1.12
CA VAL A 36 -9.91 12.66 0.80
C VAL A 36 -9.98 11.35 1.60
N VAL A 37 -9.59 10.25 0.96
CA VAL A 37 -9.49 8.93 1.59
C VAL A 37 -8.16 8.82 2.33
N TYR A 38 -8.24 8.54 3.63
CA TYR A 38 -7.11 8.24 4.49
C TYR A 38 -7.11 6.76 4.90
N LEU A 39 -5.93 6.16 4.94
CA LEU A 39 -5.69 4.87 5.57
C LEU A 39 -5.34 5.11 7.05
N ARG A 40 -6.13 4.53 7.95
CA ARG A 40 -5.89 4.52 9.39
C ARG A 40 -5.25 3.20 9.79
N SER A 41 -4.02 3.28 10.28
CA SER A 41 -3.30 2.14 10.86
C SER A 41 -3.89 1.73 12.22
N PRO A 42 -3.56 0.53 12.72
CA PRO A 42 -3.97 0.10 14.06
C PRO A 42 -3.46 1.02 15.18
N ASN A 43 -2.33 1.70 14.99
CA ASN A 43 -1.79 2.69 15.93
C ASN A 43 -2.38 4.10 15.75
N SER A 44 -3.48 4.25 15.00
CA SER A 44 -4.19 5.50 14.73
C SER A 44 -3.41 6.56 13.93
N SER A 45 -2.30 6.19 13.29
CA SER A 45 -1.68 7.04 12.28
C SER A 45 -2.58 7.16 11.06
N LEU A 46 -2.61 8.34 10.45
CA LEU A 46 -3.39 8.63 9.25
C LEU A 46 -2.44 8.95 8.10
N THR A 47 -2.62 8.24 6.99
CA THR A 47 -1.87 8.48 5.76
C THR A 47 -2.85 8.63 4.59
N PRO A 48 -2.70 9.62 3.71
CA PRO A 48 -3.54 9.71 2.52
C PRO A 48 -3.36 8.46 1.66
N LYS A 49 -4.45 7.90 1.14
CA LYS A 49 -4.38 6.86 0.10
C LYS A 49 -4.01 7.54 -1.21
N ILE A 50 -2.90 7.12 -1.81
CA ILE A 50 -2.35 7.72 -3.04
C ILE A 50 -2.42 6.69 -4.18
N ASN A 51 -2.74 7.13 -5.39
CA ASN A 51 -2.74 6.29 -6.60
C ASN A 51 -1.33 6.20 -7.25
N ALA A 52 -1.20 5.45 -8.34
CA ALA A 52 0.08 5.30 -9.05
C ALA A 52 0.61 6.62 -9.63
N ASP A 53 -0.27 7.61 -9.84
CA ASP A 53 0.05 8.93 -10.40
C ASP A 53 0.31 9.99 -9.31
N PHE A 54 0.50 9.57 -8.06
CA PHE A 54 0.78 10.45 -6.91
C PHE A 54 -0.36 11.42 -6.53
N TYR A 55 -1.59 11.13 -6.92
CA TYR A 55 -2.78 11.88 -6.50
C TYR A 55 -3.55 11.18 -5.36
N PRO A 56 -4.11 11.95 -4.41
CA PRO A 56 -4.94 11.38 -3.35
C PRO A 56 -6.29 10.90 -3.88
N TYR A 57 -6.77 9.78 -3.36
CA TYR A 57 -8.13 9.32 -3.62
C TYR A 57 -9.14 10.27 -2.97
N THR A 58 -10.15 10.68 -3.73
CA THR A 58 -11.23 11.53 -3.23
C THR A 58 -12.44 10.70 -2.81
N CYS A 59 -13.21 11.21 -1.85
CA CYS A 59 -14.45 10.61 -1.39
C CYS A 59 -15.53 11.68 -1.22
N GLN A 60 -16.79 11.30 -1.41
CA GLN A 60 -17.91 12.17 -1.06
C GLN A 60 -18.19 12.05 0.44
N LYS A 61 -18.20 13.20 1.13
CA LYS A 61 -18.52 13.29 2.55
C LYS A 61 -19.99 12.85 2.73
N GLY A 62 -20.20 11.62 3.19
CA GLY A 62 -21.55 11.07 3.43
C GLY A 62 -21.80 9.64 2.95
N VAL A 63 -20.85 8.97 2.29
CA VAL A 63 -21.01 7.56 1.90
C VAL A 63 -20.23 6.68 2.88
N THR A 64 -20.87 6.25 3.96
CA THR A 64 -20.40 5.11 4.75
C THR A 64 -20.58 3.85 3.91
N ASN A 65 -19.54 3.46 3.16
CA ASN A 65 -19.46 2.12 2.60
C ASN A 65 -19.10 1.18 3.75
N ASN A 66 -20.11 0.73 4.49
CA ASN A 66 -19.98 -0.42 5.37
C ASN A 66 -19.93 -1.67 4.47
N GLY A 67 -18.72 -2.05 4.08
CA GLY A 67 -18.42 -3.38 3.56
C GLY A 67 -18.20 -4.34 4.72
#